data_AF-A0A3S9SYV9-F1
#
_entry.id   AF-A0A3S9SYV9-F1
#
_cell.length_a   1.000
_cell.length_b   1.000
_cell.length_c   1.000
_cell.angle_alpha   90.00
_cell.angle_beta   90.00
_cell.angle_gamma   90.00
#
_symmetry.space_group_name_H-M   'P 1'
#
loop_
_entity.id
_entity.type
_entity.pdbx_description
1 polymer ?
#
loop_
_entity_poly.entity_id
_entity_poly.type
_entity_poly.pdbx_seq_one_letter_code
_entity_poly.pdbx_strand_id
1 'polypeptide(L)'
;MSVYMREYQVAEVEGTFYGERTGFLGLAEEDIFGTLSLVGPEDYWVKFDYKGNSIGVVLVEKASIGKIELKPAPEVLEHRVEKNTLSVYYSPDNFTFYKLPEDQWYFEKDEDGDITIIFEEPVEALAFKIHSKFDDRDMYFGFVDKSEFYGDLRNMVKIYQRTDGARLEYDYDAGGNRIAKRTIVGNTEEITYEYYGGSNRLKKMTNNRTGESFYYVCDENGNLIEKGNQFTVKEDRSVEFVKEGFDVEYWQYEYTVRDRLKAVYRNGKLQAKFIYDADGNRICSETEEEGNINYVFNYAGKVIYEDNISEGKKVSYIYAFARPIAKVEGIVGSDAEVYYYHHDNLGSTRLMTDRTGKVVWEQDYLPFGRSCISLGQ
;
A
#
# COMPACT_ATOMS: atom_id res chain seq x y z
N MET A 1 31.31 17.86 -27.26
CA MET A 1 30.64 18.28 -26.01
C MET A 1 29.17 17.95 -26.20
N SER A 2 28.75 16.73 -25.82
CA SER A 2 27.38 16.29 -26.03
C SER A 2 26.55 16.70 -24.82
N VAL A 3 25.64 17.64 -25.01
CA VAL A 3 24.64 18.02 -24.01
C VAL A 3 23.64 16.87 -23.95
N TYR A 4 23.77 15.99 -22.95
CA TYR A 4 22.73 15.02 -22.65
C TYR A 4 21.52 15.79 -22.13
N MET A 5 20.50 15.97 -22.97
CA MET A 5 19.18 16.40 -22.51
C MET A 5 18.64 15.25 -21.65
N ARG A 6 18.55 15.45 -20.33
CA ARG A 6 17.75 14.58 -19.47
C ARG A 6 16.31 14.76 -19.92
N GLU A 7 15.69 13.70 -20.43
CA GLU A 7 14.26 13.71 -20.71
C GLU A 7 13.52 13.76 -19.37
N TYR A 8 12.98 14.93 -19.07
CA TYR A 8 12.16 15.18 -17.91
C TYR A 8 10.70 15.04 -18.33
N GLN A 9 10.01 14.04 -17.76
CA GLN A 9 8.57 13.88 -18.00
C GLN A 9 7.79 14.34 -16.78
N VAL A 10 6.80 15.21 -17.02
CA VAL A 10 5.84 15.69 -16.03
C VAL A 10 4.46 15.21 -16.43
N ALA A 11 3.72 14.69 -15.46
CA ALA A 11 2.30 14.42 -15.61
C ALA A 11 1.54 15.08 -14.47
N GLU A 12 0.46 15.78 -14.82
CA GLU A 12 -0.58 16.15 -13.87
C GLU A 12 -1.65 15.06 -13.93
N VAL A 13 -2.00 14.53 -12.77
CA VAL A 13 -2.92 13.39 -12.66
C VAL A 13 -4.02 13.77 -11.69
N GLU A 14 -5.27 13.67 -12.15
CA GLU A 14 -6.45 13.80 -11.29
C GLU A 14 -6.70 12.49 -10.53
N GLY A 15 -7.23 12.59 -9.31
CA GLY A 15 -7.51 11.45 -8.44
C GLY A 15 -7.21 11.77 -6.98
N THR A 16 -7.55 10.86 -6.06
CA THR A 16 -7.28 11.09 -4.63
C THR A 16 -5.85 10.69 -4.33
N PHE A 17 -5.04 11.67 -3.94
CA PHE A 17 -3.66 11.44 -3.54
C PHE A 17 -3.44 11.83 -2.09
N TYR A 18 -2.53 11.10 -1.44
CA TYR A 18 -2.13 11.34 -0.07
C TYR A 18 -0.64 11.69 -0.02
N GLY A 19 -0.32 12.81 0.62
CA GLY A 19 1.06 13.27 0.83
C GLY A 19 1.34 13.39 2.32
N GLU A 20 2.34 12.65 2.81
CA GLU A 20 2.71 12.70 4.23
C GLU A 20 3.15 14.12 4.61
N ARG A 21 2.57 14.62 5.70
CA ARG A 21 2.92 15.90 6.33
C ARG A 21 3.68 15.61 7.62
N THR A 22 4.72 16.39 7.85
CA THR A 22 5.51 16.34 9.08
C THR A 22 5.20 17.54 9.96
N GLY A 23 5.53 17.41 11.24
CA GLY A 23 5.31 18.44 12.23
C GLY A 23 5.88 18.04 13.58
N PHE A 24 5.51 18.79 14.59
CA PHE A 24 5.79 18.47 15.97
C PHE A 24 4.86 17.34 16.44
N LEU A 25 5.44 16.17 16.71
CA LEU A 25 4.74 15.06 17.34
C LEU A 25 4.52 15.35 18.81
N GLY A 26 3.30 15.15 19.28
CA GLY A 26 2.94 15.45 20.65
C GLY A 26 2.04 14.42 21.31
N LEU A 27 2.04 14.51 22.64
CA LEU A 27 1.24 13.73 23.57
C LEU A 27 0.46 14.70 24.45
N ALA A 28 -0.75 14.32 24.83
CA ALA A 28 -1.49 14.92 25.93
C ALA A 28 -1.86 13.79 26.90
N GLU A 29 -1.17 13.75 28.04
CA GLU A 29 -1.42 12.76 29.08
C GLU A 29 -2.64 13.13 29.92
N GLU A 30 -3.39 12.13 30.39
CA GLU A 30 -4.57 12.34 31.23
C GLU A 30 -5.60 13.28 30.57
N ASP A 31 -5.68 13.23 29.24
CA ASP A 31 -6.57 14.04 28.40
C ASP A 31 -8.00 13.48 28.37
N ILE A 32 -8.58 13.22 29.55
CA ILE A 32 -9.85 12.51 29.75
C ILE A 32 -11.02 13.03 28.87
N PHE A 33 -10.98 14.30 28.48
CA PHE A 33 -12.03 14.93 27.66
C PHE A 33 -11.60 15.23 26.21
N GLY A 34 -10.36 14.93 25.83
CA GLY A 34 -9.83 15.22 24.50
C GLY A 34 -9.57 16.71 24.25
N THR A 35 -9.43 17.54 25.29
CA THR A 35 -9.34 19.01 25.18
C THR A 35 -7.95 19.58 25.44
N LEU A 36 -7.01 18.80 25.97
CA LEU A 36 -5.66 19.25 26.26
C LEU A 36 -4.84 19.49 24.98
N SER A 37 -3.91 20.44 25.04
CA SER A 37 -2.93 20.71 23.99
C SER A 37 -1.94 19.56 23.83
N LEU A 38 -1.51 19.31 22.59
CA LEU A 38 -0.37 18.43 22.36
C LEU A 38 0.90 19.13 22.83
N VAL A 39 1.66 18.44 23.69
CA VAL A 39 2.98 18.86 24.17
C VAL A 39 4.04 17.83 23.79
N GLY A 40 5.30 18.24 23.86
CA GLY A 40 6.41 17.38 23.46
C GLY A 40 6.57 16.29 24.50
N PRO A 41 6.65 15.01 24.11
CA PRO A 41 6.80 13.95 25.07
C PRO A 41 8.19 14.01 25.73
N GLU A 42 8.28 13.69 27.02
CA GLU A 42 9.57 13.49 27.70
C GLU A 42 10.27 12.21 27.18
N ASP A 43 9.47 11.20 26.87
CA ASP A 43 9.88 9.94 26.24
C ASP A 43 8.99 9.67 25.02
N TYR A 44 9.61 9.40 23.87
CA TYR A 44 8.88 9.06 22.66
C TYR A 44 8.23 7.68 22.73
N TRP A 45 8.57 6.85 23.71
CA TRP A 45 7.85 5.62 24.00
C TRP A 45 6.54 5.91 24.74
N VAL A 46 5.43 5.88 24.02
CA VAL A 46 4.11 6.32 24.52
C VAL A 46 3.15 5.15 24.64
N LYS A 47 2.41 5.11 25.74
CA LYS A 47 1.27 4.21 25.96
C LYS A 47 0.00 4.96 25.58
N PHE A 48 -0.50 4.71 24.39
CA PHE A 48 -1.61 5.49 23.83
C PHE A 48 -2.95 5.11 24.46
N ASP A 49 -3.21 3.81 24.61
CA ASP A 49 -4.47 3.32 25.14
C ASP A 49 -4.51 3.32 26.69
N TYR A 50 -3.79 4.22 27.33
CA TYR A 50 -3.70 4.34 28.79
C TYR A 50 -4.12 5.76 29.23
N LYS A 51 -4.76 5.90 30.40
CA LYS A 51 -5.06 7.20 31.05
C LYS A 51 -5.86 8.22 30.22
N GLY A 52 -6.60 7.79 29.21
CA GLY A 52 -7.30 8.70 28.30
C GLY A 52 -6.33 9.58 27.50
N ASN A 53 -5.13 9.07 27.22
CA ASN A 53 -4.10 9.82 26.53
C ASN A 53 -4.53 10.16 25.10
N SER A 54 -3.94 11.24 24.59
CA SER A 54 -4.08 11.63 23.20
C SER A 54 -2.73 11.80 22.53
N ILE A 55 -2.59 11.33 21.30
CA ILE A 55 -1.39 11.48 20.48
C ILE A 55 -1.73 12.20 19.19
N GLY A 56 -0.74 12.85 18.58
CA GLY A 56 -1.00 13.55 17.33
C GLY A 56 0.17 14.34 16.80
N VAL A 57 -0.14 15.20 15.83
CA VAL A 57 0.83 16.02 15.11
C VAL A 57 0.34 17.46 15.08
N VAL A 58 1.21 18.39 15.46
CA VAL A 58 1.07 19.83 15.19
C VAL A 58 1.92 20.15 13.96
N LEU A 59 1.26 20.42 12.85
CA LEU A 59 1.90 20.68 11.56
C LEU A 59 2.64 22.02 11.58
N VAL A 60 3.62 22.16 10.66
CA VAL A 60 4.37 23.41 10.47
C VAL A 60 3.47 24.55 9.96
N GLU A 61 2.46 24.18 9.18
CA GLU A 61 1.42 25.07 8.64
C GLU A 61 0.12 24.28 8.51
N LYS A 62 -1.01 24.98 8.37
CA LYS A 62 -2.29 24.33 8.14
C LYS A 62 -2.26 23.52 6.83
N ALA A 63 -2.84 22.32 6.87
CA ALA A 63 -2.98 21.49 5.69
C ALA A 63 -4.32 20.74 5.72
N SER A 64 -4.88 20.46 4.54
CA SER A 64 -6.11 19.69 4.35
C SER A 64 -5.82 18.19 4.51
N ILE A 65 -5.94 17.69 5.73
CA ILE A 65 -5.67 16.29 6.07
C ILE A 65 -6.86 15.43 5.72
N GLY A 66 -6.62 14.27 5.11
CA GLY A 66 -7.67 13.29 4.83
C GLY A 66 -7.36 11.88 5.30
N LYS A 67 -6.17 11.62 5.86
CA LYS A 67 -5.80 10.31 6.38
C LYS A 67 -4.81 10.43 7.54
N ILE A 68 -4.98 9.59 8.54
CA ILE A 68 -4.05 9.38 9.66
C ILE A 68 -3.81 7.88 9.80
N GLU A 69 -2.56 7.47 9.99
CA GLU A 69 -2.19 6.10 10.30
C GLU A 69 -1.66 6.02 11.73
N LEU A 70 -2.08 4.99 12.45
CA LEU A 70 -1.57 4.65 13.77
C LEU A 70 -0.97 3.25 13.75
N LYS A 71 0.28 3.12 14.19
CA LYS A 71 1.00 1.86 14.18
C LYS A 71 1.56 1.56 15.57
N PRO A 72 1.11 0.51 16.27
CA PRO A 72 1.69 0.19 17.56
C PRO A 72 3.14 -0.26 17.39
N ALA A 73 3.82 -0.50 18.52
CA ALA A 73 5.08 -1.20 18.52
C ALA A 73 4.88 -2.57 17.86
N PRO A 74 5.82 -3.04 17.05
CA PRO A 74 5.69 -4.28 16.27
C PRO A 74 5.53 -5.55 17.08
N GLU A 75 5.96 -5.55 18.35
CA GLU A 75 5.73 -6.66 19.26
C GLU A 75 4.26 -6.76 19.70
N VAL A 76 3.46 -5.72 19.46
CA VAL A 76 2.01 -5.72 19.66
C VAL A 76 1.36 -6.43 18.47
N LEU A 77 1.02 -7.69 18.67
CA LEU A 77 0.30 -8.49 17.68
C LEU A 77 -1.22 -8.33 17.77
N GLU A 78 -1.73 -7.96 18.96
CA GLU A 78 -3.14 -7.72 19.21
C GLU A 78 -3.28 -6.55 20.19
N HIS A 79 -4.32 -5.76 20.01
CA HIS A 79 -4.66 -4.69 20.94
C HIS A 79 -6.16 -4.38 20.93
N ARG A 80 -6.64 -3.84 22.05
CA ARG A 80 -8.04 -3.44 22.28
C ARG A 80 -8.53 -2.17 21.59
N VAL A 81 -7.66 -1.39 20.92
CA VAL A 81 -8.09 -0.19 20.19
C VAL A 81 -8.98 -0.54 18.99
N GLU A 82 -10.18 0.03 18.99
CA GLU A 82 -11.24 -0.11 17.99
C GLU A 82 -11.90 1.25 17.69
N LYS A 83 -12.66 1.37 16.58
CA LYS A 83 -13.32 2.64 16.16
C LYS A 83 -14.04 3.35 17.31
N ASN A 84 -14.86 2.62 18.06
CA ASN A 84 -15.67 3.18 19.15
C ASN A 84 -14.87 3.58 20.40
N THR A 85 -13.61 3.13 20.52
CA THR A 85 -12.69 3.47 21.60
C THR A 85 -11.88 4.74 21.33
N LEU A 86 -12.04 5.34 20.15
CA LEU A 86 -11.29 6.51 19.71
C LEU A 86 -12.16 7.74 19.51
N SER A 87 -11.53 8.91 19.53
CA SER A 87 -12.09 10.15 19.01
C SER A 87 -11.02 10.94 18.27
N VAL A 88 -11.38 11.46 17.11
CA VAL A 88 -10.50 12.29 16.29
C VAL A 88 -10.82 13.75 16.57
N TYR A 89 -9.78 14.54 16.79
CA TYR A 89 -9.88 15.96 17.01
C TYR A 89 -8.96 16.70 16.06
N TYR A 90 -9.37 17.91 15.69
CA TYR A 90 -8.55 18.85 14.94
C TYR A 90 -8.54 20.21 15.66
N SER A 91 -7.50 20.99 15.42
CA SER A 91 -7.34 22.31 16.04
C SER A 91 -6.65 23.29 15.08
N PRO A 92 -7.16 24.52 14.95
CA PRO A 92 -6.53 25.55 14.14
C PRO A 92 -5.26 26.12 14.78
N ASP A 93 -5.01 25.87 16.07
CA ASP A 93 -4.00 26.56 16.88
C ASP A 93 -3.29 25.67 17.94
N ASN A 94 -3.65 24.38 18.06
CA ASN A 94 -3.22 23.46 19.13
C ASN A 94 -3.69 23.85 20.55
N PHE A 95 -4.66 24.76 20.68
CA PHE A 95 -5.26 25.14 21.96
C PHE A 95 -6.73 24.79 22.03
N THR A 96 -7.48 25.13 20.98
CA THR A 96 -8.91 24.83 20.89
C THR A 96 -9.12 23.61 20.00
N PHE A 97 -9.54 22.49 20.59
CA PHE A 97 -9.80 21.25 19.86
C PHE A 97 -11.28 21.06 19.57
N TYR A 98 -11.58 20.64 18.35
CA TYR A 98 -12.91 20.30 17.87
C TYR A 98 -12.95 18.82 17.56
N LYS A 99 -13.94 18.11 18.11
CA LYS A 99 -14.14 16.69 17.80
C LYS A 99 -14.70 16.56 16.38
N LEU A 100 -14.08 15.71 15.57
CA LEU A 100 -14.62 15.31 14.27
C LEU A 100 -15.79 14.33 14.49
N PRO A 101 -16.98 14.59 13.94
CA PRO A 101 -18.13 13.69 14.03
C PRO A 101 -17.80 12.25 13.59
N GLU A 102 -18.37 11.24 14.26
CA GLU A 102 -18.03 9.82 14.05
C GLU A 102 -18.48 9.24 12.69
N ASP A 103 -19.37 9.96 12.00
CA ASP A 103 -19.84 9.72 10.65
C ASP A 103 -18.93 10.32 9.57
N GLN A 104 -18.06 11.28 9.93
CA GLN A 104 -17.15 11.95 8.98
C GLN A 104 -15.77 11.27 8.84
N TRP A 105 -15.60 10.09 9.43
CA TRP A 105 -14.38 9.29 9.27
C TRP A 105 -14.62 7.78 9.39
N TYR A 106 -13.78 7.06 8.66
CA TYR A 106 -13.75 5.61 8.58
C TYR A 106 -12.53 5.07 9.33
N PHE A 107 -12.66 3.84 9.82
CA PHE A 107 -11.64 3.13 10.59
C PHE A 107 -11.41 1.81 9.91
N GLU A 108 -10.16 1.53 9.59
CA GLU A 108 -9.69 0.25 9.08
C GLU A 108 -8.57 -0.22 10.01
N LYS A 109 -8.57 -1.52 10.33
CA LYS A 109 -7.54 -2.18 11.12
C LYS A 109 -7.16 -3.44 10.38
N ASP A 110 -5.88 -3.59 10.07
CA ASP A 110 -5.38 -4.76 9.36
C ASP A 110 -5.02 -5.91 10.31
N GLU A 111 -4.52 -7.01 9.75
CA GLU A 111 -4.14 -8.21 10.49
C GLU A 111 -2.94 -8.00 11.43
N ASP A 112 -2.12 -6.98 11.16
CA ASP A 112 -0.97 -6.60 11.99
C ASP A 112 -1.39 -5.62 13.11
N GLY A 113 -2.66 -5.18 13.13
CA GLY A 113 -3.19 -4.21 14.10
C GLY A 113 -2.90 -2.76 13.72
N ASP A 114 -2.34 -2.49 12.54
CA ASP A 114 -2.16 -1.12 12.07
C ASP A 114 -3.53 -0.50 11.78
N ILE A 115 -3.74 0.72 12.25
CA ILE A 115 -5.00 1.45 12.13
C ILE A 115 -4.86 2.52 11.06
N THR A 116 -5.80 2.55 10.12
CA THR A 116 -5.97 3.67 9.17
C THR A 116 -7.28 4.39 9.46
N ILE A 117 -7.19 5.70 9.70
CA ILE A 117 -8.31 6.61 9.85
C ILE A 117 -8.42 7.45 8.58
N ILE A 118 -9.54 7.35 7.87
CA ILE A 118 -9.79 8.04 6.59
C ILE A 118 -10.91 9.05 6.81
N PHE A 119 -10.70 10.32 6.46
CA PHE A 119 -11.76 11.32 6.57
C PHE A 119 -12.63 11.31 5.32
N GLU A 120 -13.94 11.46 5.50
CA GLU A 120 -14.91 11.60 4.40
C GLU A 120 -14.54 12.81 3.54
N GLU A 121 -14.39 13.96 4.17
CA GLU A 121 -13.88 15.20 3.57
C GLU A 121 -12.57 15.64 4.23
N PRO A 122 -11.64 16.26 3.48
CA PRO A 122 -10.38 16.65 4.06
C PRO A 122 -10.59 17.84 4.99
N VAL A 123 -9.97 17.79 6.16
CA VAL A 123 -10.11 18.80 7.21
C VAL A 123 -8.88 19.68 7.20
N GLU A 124 -9.04 20.99 7.07
CA GLU A 124 -7.91 21.94 7.16
C GLU A 124 -7.70 22.37 8.62
N ALA A 125 -6.56 21.99 9.20
CA ALA A 125 -6.20 22.41 10.56
C ALA A 125 -4.69 22.45 10.75
N LEU A 126 -4.25 23.04 11.88
CA LEU A 126 -2.83 23.08 12.25
C LEU A 126 -2.42 21.85 13.06
N ALA A 127 -3.30 21.33 13.92
CA ALA A 127 -3.04 20.16 14.72
C ALA A 127 -4.15 19.13 14.58
N PHE A 128 -3.76 17.87 14.59
CA PHE A 128 -4.65 16.72 14.61
C PHE A 128 -4.26 15.81 15.76
N LYS A 129 -5.28 15.29 16.44
CA LYS A 129 -5.11 14.54 17.67
C LYS A 129 -6.10 13.38 17.70
N ILE A 130 -5.60 12.22 18.10
CA ILE A 130 -6.37 11.01 18.27
C ILE A 130 -6.38 10.77 19.77
N HIS A 131 -7.58 10.71 20.32
CA HIS A 131 -7.83 10.56 21.75
C HIS A 131 -8.30 9.13 22.04
N SER A 132 -7.62 8.47 22.97
CA SER A 132 -8.03 7.18 23.53
C SER A 132 -9.11 7.40 24.59
N LYS A 133 -10.23 6.67 24.51
CA LYS A 133 -11.28 6.67 25.54
C LYS A 133 -10.95 5.75 26.72
N PHE A 134 -9.80 5.08 26.73
CA PHE A 134 -9.42 4.14 27.79
C PHE A 134 -8.86 4.88 29.01
N ASP A 135 -9.62 4.88 30.10
CA ASP A 135 -9.28 5.58 31.35
C ASP A 135 -8.72 4.62 32.44
N ASP A 136 -8.87 3.30 32.31
CA ASP A 136 -8.29 2.23 33.14
C ASP A 136 -8.15 2.47 34.67
N ARG A 137 -9.09 3.19 35.29
CA ARG A 137 -9.08 3.38 36.75
C ARG A 137 -9.66 2.18 37.50
N ASP A 138 -9.05 1.81 38.62
CA ASP A 138 -9.57 0.82 39.55
C ASP A 138 -10.67 1.39 40.46
N MET A 139 -11.17 0.57 41.39
CA MET A 139 -12.20 0.97 42.35
C MET A 139 -11.78 2.08 43.32
N TYR A 140 -10.47 2.38 43.39
CA TYR A 140 -9.87 3.43 44.20
C TYR A 140 -9.46 4.65 43.37
N PHE A 141 -9.88 4.73 42.11
CA PHE A 141 -9.51 5.77 41.15
C PHE A 141 -8.00 5.80 40.80
N GLY A 142 -7.26 4.73 41.10
CA GLY A 142 -5.88 4.56 40.67
C GLY A 142 -5.82 4.03 39.24
N PHE A 143 -4.96 4.59 38.42
CA PHE A 143 -4.74 4.09 37.06
C PHE A 143 -4.05 2.72 37.09
N VAL A 144 -4.66 1.74 36.41
CA VAL A 144 -4.09 0.41 36.20
C VAL A 144 -3.54 0.37 34.77
N ASP A 145 -2.24 0.11 34.64
CA ASP A 145 -1.63 -0.01 33.32
C ASP A 145 -2.06 -1.33 32.66
N LYS A 146 -2.94 -1.22 31.66
CA LYS A 146 -3.36 -2.31 30.76
C LYS A 146 -2.98 -2.01 29.32
N SER A 147 -2.02 -1.12 29.09
CA SER A 147 -1.69 -0.65 27.75
C SER A 147 -1.33 -1.81 26.82
N GLU A 148 -2.07 -1.90 25.71
CA GLU A 148 -1.82 -2.85 24.63
C GLU A 148 -1.43 -2.11 23.35
N PHE A 149 -1.74 -0.82 23.24
CA PHE A 149 -1.33 0.03 22.13
C PHE A 149 -0.29 1.03 22.62
N TYR A 150 0.98 0.70 22.43
CA TYR A 150 2.11 1.54 22.79
C TYR A 150 3.18 1.49 21.72
N GLY A 151 4.11 2.44 21.71
CA GLY A 151 5.27 2.41 20.82
C GLY A 151 5.98 3.74 20.72
N ASP A 152 6.95 3.80 19.81
CA ASP A 152 7.66 5.04 19.50
C ASP A 152 6.75 5.99 18.71
N LEU A 153 6.41 7.13 19.30
CA LEU A 153 5.53 8.15 18.71
C LEU A 153 5.97 8.60 17.31
N ARG A 154 7.27 8.51 16.98
CA ARG A 154 7.83 8.85 15.66
C ARG A 154 7.38 7.91 14.54
N ASN A 155 7.10 6.66 14.89
CA ASN A 155 6.62 5.64 13.96
C ASN A 155 5.13 5.38 14.14
N MET A 156 4.61 5.68 15.33
CA MET A 156 3.25 5.36 15.72
C MET A 156 2.19 6.29 15.14
N VAL A 157 2.51 7.53 14.76
CA VAL A 157 1.53 8.46 14.17
C VAL A 157 2.08 9.04 12.88
N LYS A 158 1.36 8.82 11.78
CA LYS A 158 1.61 9.50 10.50
C LYS A 158 0.34 10.18 10.01
N ILE A 159 0.51 11.32 9.34
CA ILE A 159 -0.60 12.16 8.90
C ILE A 159 -0.42 12.58 7.45
N TYR A 160 -1.51 12.56 6.69
CA TYR A 160 -1.46 12.73 5.24
C TYR A 160 -2.45 13.78 4.77
N GLN A 161 -1.92 14.77 4.06
CA GLN A 161 -2.72 15.70 3.28
C GLN A 161 -3.41 14.94 2.14
N ARG A 162 -4.69 15.26 1.89
CA ARG A 162 -5.44 14.74 0.75
C ARG A 162 -5.63 15.83 -0.30
N THR A 163 -5.38 15.50 -1.57
CA THR A 163 -5.67 16.37 -2.72
C THR A 163 -6.31 15.56 -3.85
N ASP A 164 -7.10 16.22 -4.68
CA ASP A 164 -7.79 15.59 -5.84
C ASP A 164 -6.92 15.57 -7.11
N GLY A 165 -5.62 15.79 -6.94
CA GLY A 165 -4.63 15.64 -7.99
C GLY A 165 -3.21 15.66 -7.44
N ALA A 166 -2.29 15.13 -8.23
CA ALA A 166 -0.86 15.13 -7.95
C ALA A 166 -0.06 15.49 -9.19
N ARG A 167 1.10 16.10 -8.98
CA ARG A 167 2.11 16.24 -10.01
C ARG A 167 3.14 15.13 -9.85
N LEU A 168 3.32 14.35 -10.91
CA LEU A 168 4.31 13.30 -11.00
C LEU A 168 5.46 13.74 -11.90
N GLU A 169 6.69 13.53 -11.44
CA GLU A 169 7.89 13.82 -12.23
C GLU A 169 8.80 12.61 -12.27
N TYR A 170 9.47 12.43 -13.41
CA TYR A 170 10.36 11.30 -13.64
C TYR A 170 11.67 11.75 -14.26
N ASP A 171 12.76 11.20 -13.74
CA ASP A 171 14.08 11.30 -14.35
C ASP A 171 14.52 9.93 -14.85
N TYR A 172 15.23 9.91 -15.98
CA TYR A 172 15.72 8.70 -16.61
C TYR A 172 17.23 8.76 -16.88
N ASP A 173 17.87 7.60 -16.89
CA ASP A 173 19.22 7.45 -17.44
C ASP A 173 19.19 7.37 -18.99
N ALA A 174 20.38 7.29 -19.61
CA ALA A 174 20.49 7.20 -21.07
C ALA A 174 19.96 5.87 -21.67
N GLY A 175 19.75 4.84 -20.84
CA GLY A 175 19.16 3.57 -21.23
C GLY A 175 17.62 3.55 -21.09
N GLY A 176 17.02 4.64 -20.61
CA GLY A 176 15.59 4.75 -20.34
C GLY A 176 15.15 4.14 -19.00
N ASN A 177 16.10 3.81 -18.10
CA ASN A 177 15.76 3.37 -16.77
C ASN A 177 15.40 4.58 -15.91
N ARG A 178 14.32 4.48 -15.13
CA ARG A 178 13.88 5.55 -14.24
C ARG A 178 14.82 5.64 -13.05
N ILE A 179 15.50 6.77 -12.88
CA ILE A 179 16.43 6.99 -11.76
C ILE A 179 15.79 7.79 -10.61
N ALA A 180 14.72 8.52 -10.88
CA ALA A 180 13.92 9.18 -9.84
C ALA A 180 12.44 9.24 -10.21
N LYS A 181 11.58 9.16 -9.19
CA LYS A 181 10.16 9.49 -9.24
C LYS A 181 9.90 10.52 -8.15
N ARG A 182 9.25 11.63 -8.50
CA ARG A 182 8.70 12.58 -7.53
C ARG A 182 7.18 12.55 -7.58
N THR A 183 6.55 12.40 -6.41
CA THR A 183 5.10 12.56 -6.22
C THR A 183 4.89 13.84 -5.40
N ILE A 184 4.20 14.82 -5.96
CA ILE A 184 4.01 16.12 -5.33
C ILE A 184 2.54 16.27 -4.92
N VAL A 185 2.29 16.19 -3.61
CA VAL A 185 0.99 16.29 -2.95
C VAL A 185 1.15 17.16 -1.71
N GLY A 186 1.13 18.48 -1.89
CA GLY A 186 1.57 19.46 -0.87
C GLY A 186 3.09 19.41 -0.62
N ASN A 187 3.61 18.25 -0.25
CA ASN A 187 5.04 17.93 -0.14
C ASN A 187 5.53 17.08 -1.33
N THR A 188 6.84 17.11 -1.59
CA THR A 188 7.47 16.29 -2.64
C THR A 188 8.05 15.00 -2.05
N GLU A 189 7.38 13.87 -2.27
CA GLU A 189 7.96 12.56 -2.01
C GLU A 189 8.89 12.19 -3.17
N GLU A 190 10.14 11.86 -2.90
CA GLU A 190 11.10 11.43 -3.93
C GLU A 190 11.58 10.01 -3.65
N ILE A 191 11.46 9.16 -4.67
CA ILE A 191 12.00 7.82 -4.69
C ILE A 191 13.08 7.76 -5.75
N THR A 192 14.28 7.34 -5.36
CA THR A 192 15.41 7.13 -6.27
C THR A 192 15.64 5.65 -6.55
N TYR A 193 16.22 5.37 -7.70
CA TYR A 193 16.46 4.01 -8.19
C TYR A 193 17.91 3.87 -8.69
N GLU A 194 18.56 2.81 -8.26
CA GLU A 194 19.89 2.40 -8.73
C GLU A 194 19.78 1.08 -9.47
N TYR A 195 20.60 0.90 -10.51
CA TYR A 195 20.62 -0.28 -11.36
C TYR A 195 21.99 -0.96 -11.33
N TYR A 196 22.03 -2.26 -11.62
CA TYR A 196 23.29 -2.96 -11.80
C TYR A 196 23.99 -2.44 -13.05
N GLY A 197 25.29 -2.14 -12.95
CA GLY A 197 26.07 -1.55 -14.03
C GLY A 197 26.01 -2.37 -15.33
N GLY A 198 25.75 -1.69 -16.45
CA GLY A 198 25.61 -2.33 -17.76
C GLY A 198 24.31 -3.12 -17.96
N SER A 199 23.32 -2.93 -17.08
CA SER A 199 22.02 -3.62 -17.16
C SER A 199 20.86 -2.67 -16.84
N ASN A 200 19.64 -3.13 -17.11
CA ASN A 200 18.39 -2.49 -16.72
C ASN A 200 17.77 -3.16 -15.49
N ARG A 201 18.56 -3.92 -14.72
CA ARG A 201 18.11 -4.64 -13.52
C ARG A 201 18.16 -3.71 -12.32
N LEU A 202 17.02 -3.51 -11.66
CA LEU A 202 16.94 -2.70 -10.44
C LEU A 202 17.81 -3.34 -9.35
N LYS A 203 18.63 -2.51 -8.71
CA LYS A 203 19.56 -2.91 -7.65
C LYS A 203 19.09 -2.37 -6.31
N LYS A 204 18.68 -1.11 -6.26
CA LYS A 204 18.22 -0.46 -5.03
C LYS A 204 17.15 0.57 -5.34
N MET A 205 16.17 0.67 -4.46
CA MET A 205 15.21 1.78 -4.39
C MET A 205 15.41 2.48 -3.04
N THR A 206 15.35 3.81 -3.00
CA THR A 206 15.38 4.58 -1.75
C THR A 206 14.27 5.61 -1.76
N ASN A 207 13.42 5.63 -0.74
CA ASN A 207 12.54 6.75 -0.45
C ASN A 207 13.35 7.79 0.33
N ASN A 208 13.67 8.91 -0.31
CA ASN A 208 14.55 9.94 0.26
C ASN A 208 13.90 10.66 1.46
N ARG A 209 12.58 10.56 1.62
CA ARG A 209 11.87 11.16 2.75
C ARG A 209 11.97 10.30 4.00
N THR A 210 11.59 9.03 3.88
CA THR A 210 11.53 8.11 5.02
C THR A 210 12.90 7.50 5.33
N GLY A 211 13.81 7.52 4.36
CA GLY A 211 15.08 6.80 4.41
C GLY A 211 14.93 5.30 4.15
N GLU A 212 13.70 4.82 3.97
CA GLU A 212 13.40 3.43 3.65
C GLU A 212 14.05 3.07 2.31
N SER A 213 14.65 1.89 2.24
CA SER A 213 15.29 1.43 1.02
C SER A 213 15.11 -0.06 0.83
N PHE A 214 14.90 -0.50 -0.40
CA PHE A 214 14.90 -1.91 -0.77
C PHE A 214 16.11 -2.23 -1.63
N TYR A 215 16.77 -3.35 -1.35
CA TYR A 215 17.79 -3.92 -2.23
C TYR A 215 17.24 -5.15 -2.95
N TYR A 216 17.69 -5.34 -4.19
CA TYR A 216 17.20 -6.38 -5.10
C TYR A 216 18.38 -7.21 -5.60
N VAL A 217 18.31 -8.54 -5.46
CA VAL A 217 19.32 -9.49 -5.93
C VAL A 217 18.73 -10.36 -7.01
N CYS A 218 19.39 -10.39 -8.16
CA CYS A 218 19.02 -11.25 -9.27
C CYS A 218 20.03 -12.39 -9.46
N ASP A 219 19.57 -13.51 -10.00
CA ASP A 219 20.46 -14.55 -10.51
C ASP A 219 21.14 -14.13 -11.85
N GLU A 220 21.95 -15.03 -12.41
CA GLU A 220 22.67 -14.80 -13.67
C GLU A 220 21.70 -14.59 -14.85
N ASN A 221 20.60 -15.35 -14.88
CA ASN A 221 19.55 -15.26 -15.89
C ASN A 221 18.74 -13.95 -15.77
N GLY A 222 18.84 -13.26 -14.63
CA GLY A 222 18.18 -11.98 -14.36
C GLY A 222 16.85 -12.11 -13.63
N ASN A 223 16.53 -13.29 -13.12
CA ASN A 223 15.38 -13.47 -12.25
C ASN A 223 15.67 -12.82 -10.90
N LEU A 224 14.73 -12.05 -10.37
CA LEU A 224 14.81 -11.51 -9.01
C LEU A 224 14.68 -12.68 -8.03
N ILE A 225 15.70 -12.98 -7.23
CA ILE A 225 15.69 -14.10 -6.28
C ILE A 225 15.47 -13.64 -4.84
N GLU A 226 15.92 -12.44 -4.50
CA GLU A 226 15.73 -11.84 -3.16
C GLU A 226 15.49 -10.34 -3.27
N LYS A 227 14.60 -9.81 -2.42
CA LYS A 227 14.59 -8.37 -2.11
C LYS A 227 14.35 -8.17 -0.61
N GLY A 228 14.83 -7.07 -0.06
CA GLY A 228 14.52 -6.74 1.32
C GLY A 228 14.82 -5.30 1.70
N ASN A 229 14.13 -4.79 2.72
CA ASN A 229 14.26 -3.42 3.19
C ASN A 229 15.39 -3.20 4.21
N GLN A 230 15.86 -4.26 4.85
CA GLN A 230 16.98 -4.25 5.80
C GLN A 230 18.09 -5.16 5.30
N PHE A 231 19.26 -4.57 5.01
CA PHE A 231 20.36 -5.29 4.37
C PHE A 231 21.73 -4.66 4.67
N THR A 232 22.77 -5.49 4.57
CA THR A 232 24.17 -5.07 4.60
C THR A 232 24.86 -5.49 3.30
N VAL A 233 25.51 -4.54 2.63
CA VAL A 233 26.35 -4.83 1.45
C VAL A 233 27.78 -5.07 1.91
N LYS A 234 28.32 -6.26 1.62
CA LYS A 234 29.69 -6.66 1.99
C LYS A 234 30.73 -6.09 1.01
N GLU A 235 32.01 -6.18 1.38
CA GLU A 235 33.13 -5.71 0.55
C GLU A 235 33.20 -6.39 -0.83
N ASP A 236 32.81 -7.67 -0.89
CA ASP A 236 32.73 -8.46 -2.13
C ASP A 236 31.47 -8.15 -2.97
N ARG A 237 30.67 -7.17 -2.55
CA ARG A 237 29.39 -6.75 -3.15
C ARG A 237 28.25 -7.75 -3.01
N SER A 238 28.43 -8.84 -2.27
CA SER A 238 27.31 -9.66 -1.82
C SER A 238 26.44 -8.89 -0.83
N VAL A 239 25.16 -9.27 -0.74
CA VAL A 239 24.20 -8.64 0.16
C VAL A 239 23.69 -9.67 1.15
N GLU A 240 23.69 -9.27 2.42
CA GLU A 240 23.10 -10.03 3.51
C GLU A 240 21.84 -9.33 3.98
N PHE A 241 20.70 -10.01 3.87
CA PHE A 241 19.40 -9.50 4.30
C PHE A 241 19.09 -9.92 5.73
N VAL A 242 18.46 -9.02 6.48
CA VAL A 242 17.71 -9.39 7.67
C VAL A 242 16.41 -10.04 7.21
N LYS A 243 16.07 -11.21 7.76
CA LYS A 243 14.95 -12.06 7.26
C LYS A 243 13.75 -12.11 8.19
N GLU A 244 13.95 -11.69 9.43
CA GLU A 244 12.96 -11.66 10.50
C GLU A 244 13.31 -10.50 11.45
N GLY A 245 12.32 -9.97 12.14
CA GLY A 245 12.48 -8.86 13.07
C GLY A 245 11.54 -7.71 12.75
N PHE A 246 11.67 -6.64 13.53
CA PHE A 246 10.81 -5.47 13.39
C PHE A 246 11.00 -4.78 12.04
N ASP A 247 9.88 -4.48 11.37
CA ASP A 247 9.84 -3.70 10.14
C ASP A 247 10.74 -4.32 9.08
N VAL A 248 10.90 -5.65 9.14
CA VAL A 248 11.61 -6.43 8.15
C VAL A 248 10.60 -6.87 7.12
N GLU A 249 10.79 -6.40 5.90
CA GLU A 249 10.14 -6.90 4.72
C GLU A 249 11.21 -7.55 3.84
N TYR A 250 11.24 -8.89 3.85
CA TYR A 250 12.16 -9.69 3.07
C TYR A 250 11.38 -10.68 2.21
N TRP A 251 11.73 -10.75 0.93
CA TRP A 251 11.09 -11.61 -0.05
C TRP A 251 12.10 -12.52 -0.71
N GLN A 252 11.68 -13.76 -0.96
CA GLN A 252 12.44 -14.74 -1.71
C GLN A 252 11.59 -15.31 -2.84
N TYR A 253 12.23 -15.57 -3.96
CA TYR A 253 11.59 -16.07 -5.18
C TYR A 253 12.33 -17.30 -5.67
N GLU A 254 11.59 -18.38 -5.86
CA GLU A 254 12.12 -19.60 -6.45
C GLU A 254 11.66 -19.71 -7.90
N TYR A 255 12.54 -20.21 -8.76
CA TYR A 255 12.25 -20.44 -10.17
C TYR A 255 12.42 -21.91 -10.54
N THR A 256 11.66 -22.35 -11.53
CA THR A 256 11.92 -23.62 -12.21
C THR A 256 13.19 -23.54 -13.04
N VAL A 257 13.73 -24.68 -13.49
CA VAL A 257 14.90 -24.75 -14.40
C VAL A 257 14.68 -24.09 -15.78
N ARG A 258 13.47 -23.59 -16.06
CA ARG A 258 13.11 -22.84 -17.27
C ARG A 258 12.75 -21.39 -16.95
N ASP A 259 13.30 -20.84 -15.86
CA ASP A 259 13.14 -19.44 -15.44
C ASP A 259 11.69 -19.00 -15.20
N ARG A 260 10.84 -19.91 -14.69
CA ARG A 260 9.45 -19.60 -14.33
C ARG A 260 9.27 -19.53 -12.83
N LEU A 261 8.66 -18.46 -12.34
CA LEU A 261 8.40 -18.24 -10.91
C LEU A 261 7.57 -19.40 -10.35
N LYS A 262 8.14 -20.13 -9.40
CA LYS A 262 7.60 -21.36 -8.80
C LYS A 262 7.03 -21.10 -7.41
N ALA A 263 7.71 -20.29 -6.60
CA ALA A 263 7.26 -19.97 -5.25
C ALA A 263 7.72 -18.56 -4.85
N VAL A 264 6.92 -17.93 -4.01
CA VAL A 264 7.19 -16.61 -3.41
C VAL A 264 7.06 -16.76 -1.91
N TYR A 265 8.06 -16.26 -1.19
CA TYR A 265 8.06 -16.22 0.26
C TYR A 265 8.21 -14.78 0.74
N ARG A 266 7.51 -14.44 1.83
CA ARG A 266 7.67 -13.18 2.57
C ARG A 266 8.02 -13.53 4.00
N ASN A 267 9.17 -13.06 4.50
CA ASN A 267 9.69 -13.32 5.85
C ASN A 267 9.65 -14.83 6.20
N GLY A 268 10.04 -15.68 5.26
CA GLY A 268 10.04 -17.14 5.39
C GLY A 268 8.68 -17.83 5.26
N LYS A 269 7.56 -17.09 5.24
CA LYS A 269 6.21 -17.65 5.01
C LYS A 269 5.93 -17.76 3.51
N LEU A 270 5.32 -18.88 3.09
CA LEU A 270 4.89 -19.07 1.69
C LEU A 270 3.74 -18.10 1.39
N GLN A 271 3.82 -17.39 0.27
CA GLN A 271 2.83 -16.40 -0.16
C GLN A 271 2.13 -16.82 -1.45
N ALA A 272 2.91 -17.43 -2.36
CA ALA A 272 2.38 -17.95 -3.60
C ALA A 272 3.17 -19.16 -4.08
N LYS A 273 2.50 -20.10 -4.72
CA LYS A 273 3.09 -21.26 -5.38
C LYS A 273 2.42 -21.50 -6.73
N PHE A 274 3.23 -21.86 -7.72
CA PHE A 274 2.77 -22.03 -9.10
C PHE A 274 3.24 -23.36 -9.67
N ILE A 275 2.33 -24.04 -10.36
CA ILE A 275 2.60 -25.29 -11.08
C ILE A 275 2.42 -25.04 -12.57
N TYR A 276 3.34 -25.58 -13.37
CA TYR A 276 3.35 -25.41 -14.82
C TYR A 276 3.28 -26.75 -15.53
N ASP A 277 2.63 -26.77 -16.69
CA ASP A 277 2.68 -27.90 -17.60
C ASP A 277 3.99 -27.94 -18.41
N ALA A 278 4.10 -28.93 -19.30
CA ALA A 278 5.29 -29.15 -20.12
C ALA A 278 5.55 -28.02 -21.14
N ASP A 279 4.50 -27.36 -21.62
CA ASP A 279 4.59 -26.23 -22.55
C ASP A 279 4.90 -24.92 -21.80
N GLY A 280 4.46 -24.87 -20.54
CA GLY A 280 4.69 -23.78 -19.62
C GLY A 280 3.56 -22.90 -19.25
N ASN A 281 2.36 -23.36 -19.50
CA ASN A 281 1.20 -22.70 -18.99
C ASN A 281 1.14 -22.94 -17.48
N ARG A 282 0.84 -21.89 -16.72
CA ARG A 282 0.63 -21.99 -15.27
C ARG A 282 -0.73 -22.66 -15.05
N ILE A 283 -0.73 -23.95 -14.75
CA ILE A 283 -1.96 -24.75 -14.60
C ILE A 283 -2.57 -24.65 -13.20
N CYS A 284 -1.79 -24.20 -12.21
CA CYS A 284 -2.29 -23.97 -10.85
C CYS A 284 -1.54 -22.78 -10.21
N SER A 285 -2.29 -21.95 -9.50
CA SER A 285 -1.78 -20.97 -8.55
C SER A 285 -2.41 -21.21 -7.18
N GLU A 286 -1.57 -21.22 -6.16
CA GLU A 286 -1.97 -21.27 -4.76
C GLU A 286 -1.44 -19.98 -4.12
N THR A 287 -2.33 -19.09 -3.69
CA THR A 287 -1.99 -17.81 -3.08
C THR A 287 -2.78 -17.60 -1.80
N GLU A 288 -2.27 -16.74 -0.91
CA GLU A 288 -2.97 -16.39 0.33
C GLU A 288 -4.28 -15.64 0.07
N GLU A 289 -4.29 -14.72 -0.90
CA GLU A 289 -5.44 -13.87 -1.22
C GLU A 289 -6.53 -14.59 -2.02
N GLU A 290 -6.17 -15.29 -3.10
CA GLU A 290 -7.15 -15.89 -4.02
C GLU A 290 -7.38 -17.39 -3.76
N GLY A 291 -6.62 -18.01 -2.86
CA GLY A 291 -6.64 -19.45 -2.63
C GLY A 291 -6.06 -20.24 -3.80
N ASN A 292 -6.66 -21.39 -4.11
CA ASN A 292 -6.19 -22.33 -5.13
C ASN A 292 -7.04 -22.24 -6.40
N ILE A 293 -6.41 -21.80 -7.50
CA ILE A 293 -7.03 -21.67 -8.82
C ILE A 293 -6.33 -22.61 -9.80
N ASN A 294 -7.12 -23.43 -10.49
CA ASN A 294 -6.67 -24.21 -11.64
C ASN A 294 -7.04 -23.52 -12.95
N TYR A 295 -6.15 -23.62 -13.93
CA TYR A 295 -6.29 -22.97 -15.23
C TYR A 295 -6.32 -24.01 -16.35
N VAL A 296 -7.21 -23.80 -17.33
CA VAL A 296 -7.22 -24.53 -18.59
C VAL A 296 -6.90 -23.56 -19.73
N PHE A 297 -5.98 -23.98 -20.60
CA PHE A 297 -5.51 -23.18 -21.71
C PHE A 297 -5.98 -23.74 -23.05
N ASN A 298 -6.17 -22.86 -24.03
CA ASN A 298 -6.29 -23.27 -25.42
C ASN A 298 -4.90 -23.54 -26.04
N TYR A 299 -4.88 -24.08 -27.27
CA TYR A 299 -3.64 -24.36 -28.01
C TYR A 299 -2.78 -23.13 -28.33
N ALA A 300 -3.31 -21.91 -28.14
CA ALA A 300 -2.56 -20.66 -28.29
C ALA A 300 -1.97 -20.17 -26.95
N GLY A 301 -2.05 -20.96 -25.87
CA GLY A 301 -1.53 -20.61 -24.55
C GLY A 301 -2.35 -19.54 -23.83
N LYS A 302 -3.63 -19.36 -24.16
CA LYS A 302 -4.54 -18.43 -23.48
C LYS A 302 -5.45 -19.18 -22.51
N VAL A 303 -5.61 -18.65 -21.29
CA VAL A 303 -6.57 -19.17 -20.30
C VAL A 303 -7.97 -19.05 -20.87
N ILE A 304 -8.69 -20.17 -20.93
CA ILE A 304 -10.09 -20.24 -21.35
C ILE A 304 -11.03 -20.60 -20.20
N TYR A 305 -10.49 -21.11 -19.10
CA TYR A 305 -11.26 -21.50 -17.94
C TYR A 305 -10.41 -21.46 -16.66
N GLU A 306 -11.03 -20.99 -15.59
CA GLU A 306 -10.50 -20.91 -14.23
C GLU A 306 -11.46 -21.62 -13.28
N ASP A 307 -10.90 -22.44 -12.40
CA ASP A 307 -11.62 -23.13 -11.32
C ASP A 307 -10.95 -22.79 -9.99
N ASN A 308 -11.52 -21.82 -9.27
CA ASN A 308 -11.12 -21.51 -7.92
C ASN A 308 -11.72 -22.56 -6.98
N ILE A 309 -10.91 -23.55 -6.62
CA ILE A 309 -11.34 -24.68 -5.79
C ILE A 309 -11.60 -24.22 -4.36
N SER A 310 -10.87 -23.22 -3.88
CA SER A 310 -11.03 -22.69 -2.53
C SER A 310 -12.39 -22.00 -2.34
N GLU A 311 -12.84 -21.23 -3.33
CA GLU A 311 -14.11 -20.49 -3.26
C GLU A 311 -15.28 -21.18 -3.98
N GLY A 312 -15.01 -22.23 -4.76
CA GLY A 312 -16.00 -22.87 -5.63
C GLY A 312 -16.45 -22.00 -6.81
N LYS A 313 -15.70 -20.92 -7.13
CA LYS A 313 -15.99 -20.01 -8.24
C LYS A 313 -15.35 -20.47 -9.54
N LYS A 314 -16.09 -20.28 -10.64
CA LYS A 314 -15.66 -20.68 -11.98
C LYS A 314 -15.76 -19.50 -12.92
N VAL A 315 -14.77 -19.33 -13.78
CA VAL A 315 -14.76 -18.27 -14.79
C VAL A 315 -14.35 -18.88 -16.12
N SER A 316 -15.04 -18.52 -17.20
CA SER A 316 -14.65 -18.90 -18.56
C SER A 316 -14.40 -17.67 -19.42
N TYR A 317 -13.53 -17.82 -20.41
CA TYR A 317 -13.17 -16.75 -21.34
C TYR A 317 -13.43 -17.18 -22.78
N ILE A 318 -14.07 -16.29 -23.53
CA ILE A 318 -14.33 -16.47 -24.96
C ILE A 318 -13.40 -15.54 -25.73
N TYR A 319 -12.67 -16.09 -26.69
CA TYR A 319 -11.72 -15.35 -27.51
C TYR A 319 -12.18 -15.26 -28.97
N ALA A 320 -11.92 -14.10 -29.57
CA ALA A 320 -11.95 -13.91 -31.02
C ALA A 320 -10.78 -13.01 -31.43
N PHE A 321 -10.20 -13.27 -32.61
CA PHE A 321 -9.04 -12.50 -33.11
C PHE A 321 -7.88 -12.41 -32.10
N ALA A 322 -7.62 -13.51 -31.38
CA ALA A 322 -6.61 -13.64 -30.33
C ALA A 322 -6.79 -12.69 -29.12
N ARG A 323 -7.98 -12.11 -28.94
CA ARG A 323 -8.33 -11.24 -27.80
C ARG A 323 -9.52 -11.82 -27.03
N PRO A 324 -9.56 -11.67 -25.69
CA PRO A 324 -10.75 -12.02 -24.92
C PRO A 324 -11.87 -11.04 -25.30
N ILE A 325 -13.00 -11.56 -25.74
CA ILE A 325 -14.18 -10.76 -26.10
C ILE A 325 -15.29 -10.88 -25.07
N ALA A 326 -15.29 -11.95 -24.28
CA ALA A 326 -16.23 -12.10 -23.18
C ALA A 326 -15.65 -12.91 -22.01
N LYS A 327 -16.13 -12.59 -20.81
CA LYS A 327 -15.96 -13.33 -19.56
C LYS A 327 -17.32 -13.89 -19.16
N VAL A 328 -17.36 -15.16 -18.76
CA VAL A 328 -18.54 -15.81 -18.20
C VAL A 328 -18.24 -16.15 -16.75
N GLU A 329 -19.03 -15.68 -15.79
CA GLU A 329 -18.89 -16.04 -14.37
C GLU A 329 -19.51 -17.41 -14.09
N GLY A 330 -18.96 -18.40 -14.78
CA GLY A 330 -19.39 -19.78 -14.76
C GLY A 330 -18.81 -20.51 -15.96
N ILE A 331 -19.58 -21.44 -16.51
CA ILE A 331 -19.20 -22.25 -17.66
C ILE A 331 -19.87 -21.67 -18.91
N VAL A 332 -19.14 -21.57 -20.03
CA VAL A 332 -19.73 -21.14 -21.31
C VAL A 332 -20.94 -22.01 -21.66
N GLY A 333 -22.07 -21.35 -21.95
CA GLY A 333 -23.33 -22.01 -22.30
C GLY A 333 -24.27 -22.29 -21.13
N SER A 334 -23.87 -21.97 -19.88
CA SER A 334 -24.81 -21.95 -18.76
C SER A 334 -25.62 -20.64 -18.71
N ASP A 335 -26.47 -20.55 -17.70
CA ASP A 335 -27.23 -19.35 -17.32
C ASP A 335 -26.38 -18.29 -16.58
N ALA A 336 -25.06 -18.50 -16.45
CA ALA A 336 -24.14 -17.59 -15.79
C ALA A 336 -24.05 -16.22 -16.46
N GLU A 337 -23.74 -15.20 -15.67
CA GLU A 337 -23.55 -13.84 -16.17
C GLU A 337 -22.41 -13.75 -17.19
N VAL A 338 -22.62 -12.92 -18.21
CA VAL A 338 -21.64 -12.71 -19.29
C VAL A 338 -21.35 -11.24 -19.40
N TYR A 339 -20.06 -10.94 -19.43
CA TYR A 339 -19.51 -9.62 -19.56
C TYR A 339 -18.69 -9.53 -20.84
N TYR A 340 -18.83 -8.44 -21.58
CA TYR A 340 -18.18 -8.22 -22.88
C TYR A 340 -17.06 -7.19 -22.74
N TYR A 341 -15.88 -7.55 -23.22
CA TYR A 341 -14.71 -6.67 -23.19
C TYR A 341 -14.67 -5.74 -24.39
N HIS A 342 -14.42 -4.46 -24.13
CA HIS A 342 -14.24 -3.44 -25.16
C HIS A 342 -12.80 -2.91 -25.07
N HIS A 343 -12.06 -3.09 -26.17
CA HIS A 343 -10.64 -2.79 -26.25
C HIS A 343 -10.40 -1.46 -26.97
N ASP A 344 -9.33 -0.77 -26.60
CA ASP A 344 -8.82 0.36 -27.38
C ASP A 344 -7.99 -0.11 -28.60
N ASN A 345 -7.44 0.86 -29.33
CA ASN A 345 -6.61 0.60 -30.51
C ASN A 345 -5.28 -0.11 -30.19
N LEU A 346 -4.78 -0.01 -28.95
CA LEU A 346 -3.58 -0.70 -28.47
C LEU A 346 -3.89 -2.12 -27.97
N GLY A 347 -5.17 -2.42 -27.70
CA GLY A 347 -5.65 -3.71 -27.24
C GLY A 347 -5.86 -3.80 -25.73
N SER A 348 -5.79 -2.68 -25.01
CA SER A 348 -6.14 -2.62 -23.58
C SER A 348 -7.65 -2.62 -23.41
N THR A 349 -8.18 -3.37 -22.44
CA THR A 349 -9.59 -3.31 -22.08
C THR A 349 -9.89 -1.98 -21.43
N ARG A 350 -10.75 -1.14 -22.03
CA ARG A 350 -11.18 0.13 -21.43
C ARG A 350 -12.56 0.08 -20.80
N LEU A 351 -13.39 -0.83 -21.25
CA LEU A 351 -14.79 -0.90 -20.84
C LEU A 351 -15.24 -2.36 -20.79
N MET A 352 -16.14 -2.67 -19.86
CA MET A 352 -16.84 -3.94 -19.81
C MET A 352 -18.34 -3.69 -19.70
N THR A 353 -19.14 -4.42 -20.50
CA THR A 353 -20.60 -4.31 -20.45
C THR A 353 -21.26 -5.64 -20.10
N ASP A 354 -22.42 -5.61 -19.47
CA ASP A 354 -23.27 -6.78 -19.32
C ASP A 354 -24.00 -7.15 -20.63
N ARG A 355 -24.84 -8.19 -20.57
CA ARG A 355 -25.66 -8.66 -21.73
C ARG A 355 -26.68 -7.64 -22.24
N THR A 356 -27.01 -6.62 -21.46
CA THR A 356 -27.93 -5.54 -21.87
C THR A 356 -27.20 -4.36 -22.51
N GLY A 357 -25.86 -4.36 -22.49
CA GLY A 357 -25.03 -3.25 -22.95
C GLY A 357 -24.78 -2.19 -21.87
N LYS A 358 -25.20 -2.43 -20.62
CA LYS A 358 -24.89 -1.53 -19.50
C LYS A 358 -23.42 -1.65 -19.16
N VAL A 359 -22.75 -0.51 -18.97
CA VAL A 359 -21.37 -0.44 -18.48
C VAL A 359 -21.32 -0.93 -17.03
N VAL A 360 -20.47 -1.92 -16.76
CA VAL A 360 -20.23 -2.48 -15.43
C VAL A 360 -18.80 -2.23 -14.93
N TRP A 361 -17.91 -1.78 -15.83
CA TRP A 361 -16.54 -1.42 -15.51
C TRP A 361 -15.95 -0.53 -16.60
N GLU A 362 -15.14 0.45 -16.22
CA GLU A 362 -14.42 1.37 -17.10
C GLU A 362 -13.05 1.70 -16.50
N GLN A 363 -12.02 1.90 -17.33
CA GLN A 363 -10.66 2.21 -16.89
C GLN A 363 -9.86 3.01 -17.92
N ASP A 364 -9.14 4.01 -17.42
CA ASP A 364 -8.11 4.75 -18.15
C ASP A 364 -6.70 4.33 -17.73
N TYR A 365 -5.74 4.46 -18.64
CA TYR A 365 -4.36 4.02 -18.42
C TYR A 365 -3.38 5.19 -18.53
N LEU A 366 -2.43 5.26 -17.60
CA LEU A 366 -1.25 6.11 -17.69
C LEU A 366 -0.29 5.59 -18.78
N PRO A 367 0.68 6.39 -19.28
CA PRO A 367 1.55 6.03 -20.40
C PRO A 367 2.33 4.71 -20.31
N PHE A 368 2.47 4.12 -19.11
CA PHE A 368 3.11 2.82 -18.89
C PHE A 368 2.12 1.75 -18.38
N GLY A 369 0.83 1.88 -18.71
CA GLY A 369 -0.20 0.88 -18.44
C GLY A 369 -0.64 0.76 -16.98
N ARG A 370 -0.19 1.67 -16.10
CA ARG A 370 -0.77 1.78 -14.76
C ARG A 370 -2.18 2.35 -14.86
N SER A 371 -3.11 1.80 -14.08
CA SER A 371 -4.45 2.36 -13.94
C SER A 371 -4.36 3.82 -13.53
N CYS A 372 -5.01 4.71 -14.29
CA CYS A 372 -5.39 6.01 -13.79
C CYS A 372 -6.47 5.75 -12.74
N ILE A 373 -6.25 6.17 -11.50
CA ILE A 373 -7.25 5.99 -10.45
C ILE A 373 -8.42 6.91 -10.81
N SER A 374 -9.42 6.39 -11.52
CA SER A 374 -10.73 7.02 -11.60
C SER A 374 -11.41 6.78 -10.27
N LEU A 375 -11.56 7.85 -9.49
CA LEU A 375 -12.39 7.84 -8.29
C LEU A 375 -13.86 7.58 -8.66
N GLY A 376 -14.50 6.73 -7.86
CA GLY A 376 -15.95 6.79 -7.61
C GLY A 376 -16.86 6.43 -8.79
N GLN A 377 -17.45 5.23 -8.71
CA GLN A 377 -18.90 5.14 -8.90
C GLN A 377 -19.56 4.98 -7.53
#